data_AF-A0A965U4T8-F1
#
_entry.id   AF-A0A965U4T8-F1
#
_cell.length_a   1.000
_cell.length_b   1.000
_cell.length_c   1.000
_cell.angle_alpha   90.00
_cell.angle_beta   90.00
_cell.angle_gamma   90.00
#
_symmetry.space_group_name_H-M   'P 1'
#
loop_
_entity.id
_entity.type
_entity.pdbx_description
1 polymer ?
#
loop_
_entity_poly.entity_id
_entity_poly.type
_entity_poly.pdbx_seq_one_letter_code
_entity_poly.pdbx_strand_id
1 'polypeptide(L)' 'MECNATYRRIRLPLSAEDVASLRAGEAVLLYGALYTARDAAHKRLFAMLQGSRALSATKLPADWPLPAPCAIYYAGPCP' A
#
# COMPACT_ATOMS: atom_id res chain seq x y z
N MET A 1 29.35 -2.97 18.10
CA MET A 1 27.94 -2.58 18.38
C MET A 1 27.05 -3.59 17.69
N GLU A 2 26.64 -4.63 18.39
CA GLU A 2 25.69 -5.61 17.86
C GLU A 2 24.28 -5.17 18.25
N CYS A 3 23.55 -4.59 17.29
CA CYS A 3 22.14 -4.25 17.49
C CYS A 3 21.30 -5.54 17.48
N ASN A 4 21.14 -6.14 18.65
CA ASN A 4 20.29 -7.31 18.86
C ASN A 4 18.80 -6.90 19.00
N ALA A 5 18.31 -6.09 18.05
CA ALA A 5 16.90 -5.75 17.95
C ALA A 5 16.24 -6.73 16.97
N THR A 6 15.52 -7.71 17.50
CA THR A 6 14.73 -8.66 16.71
C THR A 6 13.52 -7.92 16.14
N TYR A 7 13.69 -7.23 15.01
CA TYR A 7 12.59 -6.53 14.35
C TYR A 7 11.56 -7.53 13.80
N ARG A 8 10.27 -7.26 14.05
CA ARG A 8 9.18 -8.04 13.46
C ARG A 8 9.20 -7.86 11.95
N ARG A 9 9.27 -8.97 11.21
CA ARG A 9 9.23 -8.99 9.74
C ARG A 9 7.80 -9.18 9.28
N ILE A 10 7.32 -8.31 8.39
CA ILE A 10 5.96 -8.35 7.86
C ILE A 10 6.01 -8.43 6.33
N ARG A 11 5.28 -9.39 5.78
CA ARG A 11 5.21 -9.63 4.33
C ARG A 11 4.17 -8.71 3.69
N LEU A 12 4.50 -8.19 2.51
CA LEU A 12 3.58 -7.44 1.65
C LEU A 12 3.00 -8.37 0.56
N PRO A 13 1.73 -8.17 0.14
CA PRO A 13 0.76 -7.21 0.67
C PRO A 13 0.28 -7.55 2.09
N LEU A 14 -0.07 -6.53 2.88
CA LEU A 14 -0.49 -6.70 4.28
C LEU A 14 -1.80 -7.48 4.38
N SER A 15 -1.85 -8.44 5.31
CA SER A 15 -3.10 -9.09 5.71
C SER A 15 -3.88 -8.21 6.70
N ALA A 16 -5.19 -8.44 6.83
CA ALA A 16 -6.01 -7.76 7.83
C ALA A 16 -5.52 -8.06 9.26
N GLU A 17 -5.01 -9.26 9.50
CA GLU A 17 -4.44 -9.71 10.77
C GLU A 17 -3.13 -8.97 11.09
N ASP A 18 -2.25 -8.78 10.09
CA ASP A 18 -1.03 -7.98 10.25
C ASP A 18 -1.37 -6.55 10.66
N VAL A 19 -2.33 -5.93 9.97
CA VAL A 19 -2.77 -4.55 10.26
C VAL A 19 -3.35 -4.45 11.67
N ALA A 20 -4.21 -5.38 12.07
CA ALA A 20 -4.83 -5.38 13.40
C ALA A 20 -3.82 -5.59 14.53
N SER A 21 -2.71 -6.28 14.25
CA SER A 21 -1.68 -6.58 15.24
C SER A 21 -0.65 -5.46 15.46
N LEU A 22 -0.53 -4.52 14.53
CA LEU A 22 0.46 -3.45 14.58
C LEU A 22 0.15 -2.43 15.68
N ARG A 23 1.19 -1.95 16.37
CA ARG A 23 1.07 -0.88 17.38
C ARG A 23 1.88 0.35 16.99
N ALA A 24 1.35 1.53 17.29
CA ALA A 24 2.07 2.77 17.07
C ALA A 24 3.39 2.79 17.85
N GLY A 25 4.48 3.19 17.19
CA GLY A 25 5.84 3.19 17.77
C GLY A 25 6.60 1.87 17.61
N GLU A 26 5.97 0.81 17.09
CA GLU A 26 6.65 -0.45 16.79
C GLU A 26 7.51 -0.32 15.52
N ALA A 27 8.79 -0.69 15.62
CA ALA A 27 9.68 -0.78 14.47
C ALA A 27 9.53 -2.15 13.79
N VAL A 28 9.25 -2.15 12.48
CA VAL A 28 9.02 -3.36 11.70
C VAL A 28 9.84 -3.36 10.42
N LEU A 29 10.14 -4.56 9.92
CA LEU A 29 10.79 -4.77 8.63
C LEU A 29 9.76 -5.25 7.62
N LEU A 30 9.40 -4.39 6.67
CA LEU A 30 8.52 -4.73 5.56
C LEU A 30 9.32 -5.41 4.45
N TYR A 31 8.79 -6.49 3.88
CA TYR A 31 9.40 -7.18 2.74
C TYR A 31 8.36 -7.70 1.75
N GLY A 32 8.68 -7.68 0.45
CA GLY A 32 7.76 -8.08 -0.62
C GLY A 32 7.59 -6.99 -1.66
N ALA A 33 6.52 -7.08 -2.45
CA ALA A 33 6.22 -6.10 -3.49
C ALA A 33 5.67 -4.79 -2.88
N LEU A 34 6.33 -3.68 -3.17
CA LEU A 34 5.97 -2.33 -2.74
C LEU A 34 5.89 -1.42 -3.95
N TYR A 35 4.77 -0.72 -4.11
CA TYR A 35 4.53 0.16 -5.25
C TYR A 35 4.63 1.62 -4.83
N THR A 36 5.29 2.45 -5.62
CA THR A 36 5.37 3.89 -5.35
C THR A 36 4.24 4.63 -6.05
N ALA A 37 3.48 5.42 -5.28
CA ALA A 37 2.43 6.26 -5.83
C ALA A 37 2.31 7.55 -5.01
N ARG A 38 2.30 8.68 -5.70
CA ARG A 38 2.24 10.02 -5.11
C ARG A 38 1.06 10.81 -5.68
N ASP A 39 1.20 12.12 -5.88
CA ASP A 39 0.10 13.02 -6.16
C ASP A 39 -0.61 12.71 -7.49
N ALA A 40 0.16 12.51 -8.57
CA ALA A 40 -0.40 12.25 -9.89
C ALA A 40 -1.16 10.90 -9.94
N ALA A 41 -0.64 9.88 -9.25
CA ALA A 41 -1.26 8.57 -9.19
C ALA A 41 -2.59 8.61 -8.41
N HIS A 42 -2.60 9.26 -7.23
CA HIS A 42 -3.83 9.42 -6.45
C HIS A 42 -4.89 10.27 -7.18
N LYS A 43 -4.50 11.34 -7.88
CA LYS A 43 -5.43 12.14 -8.70
C LYS A 43 -6.07 11.33 -9.82
N ARG A 44 -5.29 10.49 -10.52
CA ARG A 44 -5.81 9.59 -11.56
C ARG A 44 -6.77 8.55 -10.99
N LEU A 45 -6.41 7.89 -9.89
CA LEU A 45 -7.28 6.94 -9.21
C LEU A 45 -8.61 7.58 -8.82
N PHE A 46 -8.57 8.77 -8.23
CA PHE A 46 -9.77 9.49 -7.83
C PHE A 46 -10.66 9.85 -9.03
N ALA A 47 -10.08 10.34 -10.13
CA ALA A 47 -10.83 10.62 -11.36
C ALA A 47 -11.47 9.35 -11.95
N MET A 48 -10.75 8.22 -11.94
CA MET A 48 -11.28 6.93 -12.39
C MET A 48 -12.46 6.47 -11.53
N LEU A 49 -12.35 6.59 -10.20
CA LEU A 49 -13.43 6.26 -9.25
C LEU A 49 -14.67 7.16 -9.41
N GLN A 50 -14.48 8.44 -9.74
CA GLN A 50 -15.59 9.35 -10.01
C GLN A 50 -16.30 9.03 -11.33
N GLY A 51 -15.54 8.70 -12.38
CA GLY A 51 -16.10 8.27 -13.67
C GLY A 51 -16.82 6.93 -13.55
N SER A 52 -16.34 6.03 -12.70
CA SER A 52 -16.93 4.72 -12.46
C SER A 52 -18.10 4.73 -11.46
N ARG A 53 -18.60 5.89 -11.03
CA ARG A 53 -19.66 6.06 -9.99
C ARG A 53 -21.00 5.35 -10.32
N ALA A 54 -21.15 4.79 -11.53
CA ALA A 54 -22.25 3.90 -11.90
C ALA A 54 -22.05 2.43 -11.45
N LEU A 55 -20.86 2.04 -11.00
CA LEU A 55 -20.51 0.70 -10.53
C LEU A 55 -20.06 0.81 -9.07
N SER A 56 -20.77 0.10 -8.20
CA SER A 56 -20.59 0.02 -6.73
C SER A 56 -19.19 0.41 -6.22
N ALA A 57 -19.15 1.31 -5.23
CA ALA A 57 -17.94 1.82 -4.54
C ALA A 57 -17.04 0.74 -3.90
N THR A 58 -17.42 -0.53 -4.02
CA THR A 58 -16.68 -1.71 -3.57
C THR A 58 -15.70 -2.26 -4.62
N LYS A 59 -15.72 -1.77 -5.87
CA LYS A 59 -14.92 -2.34 -6.96
C LYS A 59 -13.91 -1.34 -7.53
N LEU A 60 -12.65 -1.77 -7.63
CA LEU A 60 -11.61 -1.02 -8.33
C LEU A 60 -11.96 -0.86 -9.82
N PRO A 61 -11.55 0.26 -10.46
CA PRO A 61 -11.71 0.44 -11.89
C PRO A 61 -11.10 -0.72 -12.69
N ALA A 62 -11.71 -1.10 -13.81
CA ALA A 62 -11.25 -2.24 -14.62
C ALA A 62 -9.85 -2.02 -15.21
N ASP A 63 -9.46 -0.76 -15.39
CA ASP A 63 -8.18 -0.28 -15.89
C ASP A 63 -7.16 0.00 -14.77
N TRP A 64 -7.44 -0.40 -13.53
CA TRP A 64 -6.51 -0.25 -12.42
C TRP A 64 -5.22 -1.08 -12.66
N PRO A 65 -4.03 -0.44 -12.67
CA PRO A 65 -2.80 -1.09 -13.13
C PRO A 65 -2.09 -1.94 -12.07
N LEU A 66 -2.51 -1.86 -10.79
CA LEU A 66 -1.85 -2.55 -9.67
C LEU A 66 -2.69 -3.72 -9.16
N PRO A 67 -2.08 -4.76 -8.58
CA PRO A 67 -2.83 -5.82 -7.93
C PRO A 67 -3.62 -5.29 -6.71
N ALA A 68 -4.71 -5.96 -6.37
CA ALA A 68 -5.45 -5.72 -5.14
C ALA A 68 -5.57 -7.04 -4.36
N PRO A 69 -5.04 -7.14 -3.13
CA PRO A 69 -4.40 -6.08 -2.34
C PRO A 69 -2.96 -5.73 -2.79
N CYS A 70 -2.53 -4.48 -2.57
CA CYS A 70 -1.15 -4.03 -2.73
C CYS A 70 -0.76 -3.03 -1.63
N ALA A 71 0.55 -2.87 -1.40
CA ALA A 71 1.08 -1.85 -0.51
C ALA A 71 1.59 -0.66 -1.32
N ILE A 72 1.16 0.55 -0.95
CA ILE A 72 1.55 1.79 -1.59
C ILE A 72 2.51 2.55 -0.66
N TYR A 73 3.70 2.86 -1.16
CA TYR A 73 4.63 3.77 -0.53
C TYR A 73 4.50 5.15 -1.19
N TYR A 74 4.15 6.16 -0.40
CA TYR A 74 4.05 7.53 -0.87
C TYR A 74 5.46 8.11 -1.04
N ALA A 75 6.03 7.90 -2.23
CA ALA A 75 7.36 8.39 -2.60
C ALA A 75 7.47 8.60 -4.12
N GLY A 76 8.41 9.45 -4.53
CA GLY A 76 8.84 9.60 -5.92
C GLY A 76 10.34 9.32 -5.99
N PRO A 77 10.78 8.22 -6.62
CA PRO A 77 12.20 7.94 -6.76
C PRO A 77 12.86 9.02 -7.62
N CYS A 78 14.11 9.36 -7.30
CA CYS A 78 14.94 10.14 -8.21
C CYS A 78 15.22 9.31 -9.47
N PRO A 79 15.16 9.90 -10.68
CA PRO A 79 15.62 9.25 -11.90
C PRO A 79 17.11 8.91 -11.87
#